data_AF-T0PUM7-F1
#
_entry.id   AF-T0PUM7-F1
#
_cell.length_a   1.000
_cell.length_b   1.000
_cell.length_c   1.000
_cell.angle_alpha   90.00
_cell.angle_beta   90.00
_cell.angle_gamma   90.00
#
_symmetry.space_group_name_H-M   'P 1'
#
loop_
_entity.id
_entity.type
_entity.pdbx_description
1 polymer ?
#
loop_
_entity_poly.entity_id
_entity_poly.type
_entity_poly.pdbx_seq_one_letter_code
_entity_poly.pdbx_strand_id
1 'polypeptide(L)'
;MPPAPQSADAFLQDGSDAFHASLAAQLEASMGKAMPQMEIRFQDLAISADVAVATKDGHELPTLLNHAKKSVMGLFSSKRTIRKEVLHPMSGVFKPSTTTLLLGQPGSGKSSLMKILSGRFPMHKNITVGGN
;
A
#
# COMPACT_ATOMS: atom_id res chain seq x y z
N MET A 1 38.15 -16.45 3.27
CA MET A 1 37.08 -15.46 3.12
C MET A 1 37.03 -15.10 1.64
N PRO A 2 35.93 -15.34 0.91
CA PRO A 2 35.84 -14.95 -0.49
C PRO A 2 35.95 -13.40 -0.59
N PRO A 3 36.59 -12.89 -1.65
CA PRO A 3 36.78 -11.44 -1.84
C PRO A 3 35.44 -10.73 -2.00
N ALA A 4 35.34 -9.49 -1.50
CA ALA A 4 34.17 -8.66 -1.71
C ALA A 4 33.97 -8.42 -3.23
N PRO A 5 32.78 -8.71 -3.78
CA PRO A 5 32.53 -8.56 -5.20
C PRO A 5 32.61 -7.10 -5.61
N GLN A 6 33.28 -6.85 -6.73
CA GLN A 6 33.59 -5.49 -7.21
C GLN A 6 32.52 -4.91 -8.14
N SER A 7 31.50 -5.70 -8.51
CA SER A 7 30.36 -5.28 -9.33
C SER A 7 29.08 -6.01 -8.94
N ALA A 8 27.93 -5.41 -9.24
CA ALA A 8 26.62 -6.03 -8.99
C ALA A 8 26.41 -7.32 -9.82
N ASP A 9 26.93 -7.36 -11.05
CA ASP A 9 26.84 -8.53 -11.93
C ASP A 9 27.68 -9.70 -11.41
N ALA A 10 28.91 -9.43 -10.93
CA ALA A 10 29.74 -10.44 -10.28
C ALA A 10 29.13 -10.92 -8.96
N PHE A 11 28.39 -10.04 -8.27
CA PHE A 11 27.74 -10.38 -7.00
C PHE A 11 26.51 -11.28 -7.16
N LEU A 12 25.81 -11.19 -8.29
CA LEU A 12 24.61 -11.98 -8.59
C LEU A 12 24.87 -13.14 -9.56
N GLN A 13 26.14 -13.40 -9.91
CA GLN A 13 26.54 -14.42 -10.88
C GLN A 13 26.02 -15.82 -10.51
N ASP A 14 26.01 -16.16 -9.21
CA ASP A 14 25.52 -17.44 -8.69
C ASP A 14 24.02 -17.41 -8.29
N GLY A 15 23.32 -16.31 -8.60
CA GLY A 15 21.92 -16.08 -8.28
C GLY A 15 21.65 -15.47 -6.90
N SER A 16 20.39 -15.07 -6.69
CA SER A 16 19.95 -14.39 -5.45
C SER A 16 20.07 -15.26 -4.21
N ASP A 17 19.89 -16.57 -4.33
CA ASP A 17 19.84 -17.48 -3.19
C ASP A 17 21.23 -17.66 -2.57
N ALA A 18 22.25 -17.87 -3.42
CA ALA A 18 23.65 -17.92 -3.00
C ALA A 18 24.08 -16.58 -2.37
N PHE A 19 23.65 -15.47 -2.97
CA PHE A 19 23.86 -14.13 -2.42
C PHE A 19 23.25 -13.99 -1.01
N HIS A 20 21.96 -14.29 -0.83
CA HIS A 20 21.28 -14.19 0.45
C HIS A 20 21.92 -15.07 1.53
N ALA A 21 22.37 -16.27 1.18
CA ALA A 21 23.09 -17.16 2.09
C ALA A 21 24.43 -16.58 2.54
N SER A 22 25.23 -16.03 1.61
CA SER A 22 26.52 -15.40 1.94
C SER A 22 26.36 -14.17 2.84
N LEU A 23 25.36 -13.33 2.55
CA LEU A 23 25.04 -12.14 3.33
C LEU A 23 24.58 -12.51 4.75
N ALA A 24 23.71 -13.52 4.87
CA ALA A 24 23.26 -14.02 6.15
C ALA A 24 24.45 -14.51 7.00
N ALA A 25 25.35 -15.33 6.43
CA ALA A 25 26.52 -15.83 7.14
C ALA A 25 27.45 -14.70 7.62
N GLN A 26 27.67 -13.66 6.79
CA GLN A 26 28.49 -12.52 7.16
C GLN A 26 27.84 -11.68 8.27
N LEU A 27 26.53 -11.46 8.21
CA LEU A 27 25.79 -10.76 9.25
C LEU A 27 25.82 -11.53 10.57
N GLU A 28 25.57 -12.84 10.56
CA GLU A 28 25.62 -13.69 11.75
C GLU A 28 27.00 -13.70 12.41
N ALA A 29 28.07 -13.80 11.60
CA ALA A 29 29.44 -13.73 12.09
C ALA A 29 29.73 -12.38 12.77
N SER A 30 29.26 -11.27 12.19
CA SER A 30 29.44 -9.93 12.78
C SER A 30 28.61 -9.70 14.04
N MET A 31 27.42 -10.31 14.13
CA MET A 31 26.50 -10.14 15.24
C MET A 31 26.77 -11.11 16.39
N GLY A 32 27.53 -12.18 16.15
CA GLY A 32 27.78 -13.25 17.12
C GLY A 32 26.54 -14.05 17.50
N LYS A 33 25.47 -13.96 16.70
CA LYS A 33 24.18 -14.65 16.92
C LYS A 33 23.48 -14.89 15.59
N ALA A 34 22.53 -15.83 15.59
CA ALA A 34 21.69 -16.13 14.45
C ALA A 34 20.94 -14.88 13.95
N MET A 35 20.67 -14.84 12.65
CA MET A 35 20.05 -13.70 11.98
C MET A 35 18.66 -13.43 12.57
N PRO A 36 18.35 -12.18 12.97
CA PRO A 36 17.06 -11.84 13.55
C PRO A 36 15.94 -12.05 12.54
N GLN A 37 14.86 -12.66 13.01
CA GLN A 37 13.68 -12.96 12.23
C GLN A 37 12.61 -11.88 12.45
N MET A 38 11.98 -11.40 11.38
CA MET A 38 10.93 -10.38 11.46
C MET A 38 9.56 -11.04 11.35
N GLU A 39 8.71 -10.79 12.33
CA GLU A 39 7.28 -11.10 12.28
C GLU A 39 6.49 -9.81 12.16
N ILE A 40 5.47 -9.80 11.30
CA ILE A 40 4.59 -8.64 11.12
C ILE A 40 3.22 -9.01 11.68
N ARG A 41 2.70 -8.19 12.60
CA ARG A 41 1.37 -8.34 13.20
C ARG A 41 0.54 -7.10 12.92
N PHE A 42 -0.75 -7.31 12.70
CA PHE A 42 -1.72 -6.23 12.59
C PHE A 42 -3.03 -6.65 13.24
N GLN A 43 -3.70 -5.72 13.91
CA GLN A 43 -4.94 -5.93 14.65
C GLN A 43 -5.96 -4.86 14.28
N ASP A 44 -7.15 -5.32 13.91
CA ASP A 44 -8.31 -4.51 13.52
C ASP A 44 -7.95 -3.43 12.50
N LEU A 45 -7.02 -3.77 11.59
CA LEU A 45 -6.49 -2.85 10.59
C LEU A 45 -7.60 -2.51 9.59
N ALA A 46 -8.00 -1.25 9.56
CA ALA A 46 -9.06 -0.74 8.71
C ALA A 46 -8.61 0.52 7.98
N ILE A 47 -9.04 0.67 6.72
CA ILE A 47 -8.76 1.87 5.91
C ILE A 47 -10.06 2.35 5.30
N SER A 48 -10.42 3.59 5.59
CA SER A 48 -11.54 4.30 4.98
C SER A 48 -11.05 5.52 4.22
N ALA A 49 -11.74 5.88 3.15
CA ALA A 49 -11.50 7.12 2.42
C ALA A 49 -12.81 7.82 2.06
N ASP A 50 -12.87 9.13 2.28
CA ASP A 50 -13.97 9.96 1.80
C ASP A 50 -13.72 10.35 0.35
N VAL A 51 -14.61 9.89 -0.53
CA VAL A 51 -14.51 10.08 -1.97
C VAL A 51 -15.60 11.04 -2.42
N ALA A 52 -15.19 12.13 -3.08
CA ALA A 52 -16.14 13.03 -3.74
C ALA A 52 -16.81 12.29 -4.90
N VAL A 53 -18.13 12.18 -4.86
CA VAL A 53 -18.90 11.57 -5.95
C VAL A 53 -19.25 12.67 -6.93
N ALA A 54 -18.72 12.56 -8.14
CA ALA A 54 -19.23 13.36 -9.25
C ALA A 54 -20.66 12.87 -9.53
N THR A 55 -21.65 13.74 -9.34
CA THR A 55 -22.95 13.54 -9.94
C THR A 55 -22.73 13.49 -11.45
N LYS A 56 -23.06 12.37 -12.08
CA LYS A 56 -23.14 12.30 -13.54
C LYS A 56 -24.32 13.17 -13.94
N ASP A 57 -24.10 14.47 -14.04
CA ASP A 57 -25.03 15.33 -14.74
C ASP A 57 -24.98 14.87 -16.19
N GLY A 58 -26.10 14.31 -16.66
CA GLY A 58 -26.22 13.74 -18.00
C GLY A 58 -25.76 14.73 -19.07
N HIS A 59 -25.54 14.21 -20.27
CA HIS A 59 -25.18 14.98 -21.46
C HIS A 59 -26.31 15.96 -21.84
N GLU A 60 -26.46 17.03 -21.07
CA GLU A 60 -27.29 18.17 -21.43
C GLU A 60 -26.47 19.03 -22.39
N LEU A 61 -27.08 19.32 -23.54
CA LEU A 61 -26.50 20.14 -24.59
C LEU A 61 -26.00 21.47 -23.99
N PRO A 62 -24.76 21.89 -24.32
CA PRO A 62 -24.17 23.11 -23.78
C PRO A 62 -24.88 24.33 -24.38
N THR A 63 -25.92 24.81 -23.70
CA THR A 63 -26.52 26.13 -23.95
C THR A 63 -25.98 27.14 -22.94
N LEU A 64 -25.80 28.39 -23.34
CA LEU A 64 -25.26 29.47 -22.50
C LEU A 64 -26.04 29.63 -21.18
N LEU A 65 -27.35 29.40 -21.23
CA LEU A 65 -28.25 29.38 -20.08
C LEU A 65 -27.94 28.23 -19.10
N ASN A 66 -27.65 27.02 -19.60
CA ASN A 66 -27.24 25.90 -18.76
C ASN A 66 -25.88 26.13 -18.11
N HIS A 67 -24.95 26.81 -18.78
CA HIS A 67 -23.65 27.19 -18.21
C HIS A 67 -23.80 28.22 -17.08
N ALA A 68 -24.57 29.28 -17.30
CA ALA A 68 -24.81 30.29 -16.26
C ALA A 68 -25.54 29.70 -15.04
N LYS A 69 -26.56 28.86 -15.28
CA LYS A 69 -27.27 28.14 -14.22
C LYS A 69 -26.36 27.18 -13.47
N LYS A 70 -25.48 26.44 -14.16
CA LYS A 70 -24.47 25.56 -13.52
C LYS A 70 -23.40 26.34 -12.75
N SER A 71 -23.00 27.53 -13.20
CA SER A 71 -22.05 28.38 -12.46
C SER A 71 -22.64 28.91 -11.16
N VAL A 72 -23.90 29.38 -11.20
CA VAL A 72 -24.62 29.81 -9.99
C VAL A 72 -24.87 28.61 -9.07
N MET A 73 -25.38 27.49 -9.60
CA MET A 73 -25.65 26.29 -8.80
C MET A 73 -24.36 25.66 -8.25
N GLY A 74 -23.24 25.75 -8.98
CA GLY A 74 -21.93 25.25 -8.57
C GLY A 74 -21.32 26.01 -7.39
N LEU A 75 -21.71 27.27 -7.18
CA LEU A 75 -21.35 28.04 -5.98
C LEU A 75 -22.12 27.57 -4.73
N PHE A 76 -23.30 26.96 -4.91
CA PHE A 76 -24.17 26.45 -3.83
C PHE A 76 -24.17 24.92 -3.70
N SER A 77 -23.46 24.20 -4.57
CA SER A 77 -23.48 22.74 -4.61
C SER A 77 -22.48 22.16 -3.61
N SER A 78 -23.00 21.56 -2.54
CA SER A 78 -22.21 20.72 -1.64
C SER A 78 -21.78 19.46 -2.39
N LYS A 79 -20.45 19.29 -2.60
CA LYS A 79 -19.88 18.07 -3.18
C LYS A 79 -20.21 16.91 -2.25
N ARG A 80 -21.12 16.04 -2.67
CA ARG A 80 -21.50 14.84 -1.90
C ARG A 80 -20.29 13.91 -1.80
N THR A 81 -19.78 13.72 -0.58
CA THR A 81 -18.75 12.73 -0.27
C THR A 81 -19.42 11.43 0.18
N ILE A 82 -18.88 10.30 -0.26
CA ILE A 82 -19.24 8.98 0.26
C ILE A 82 -18.00 8.39 0.92
N ARG A 83 -18.16 7.88 2.14
CA ARG A 83 -17.14 7.11 2.82
C ARG A 83 -17.04 5.73 2.19
N LYS A 84 -15.88 5.39 1.66
CA LYS A 84 -15.55 4.09 1.08
C LYS A 84 -14.58 3.35 1.99
N GLU A 85 -14.97 2.16 2.41
CA GLU A 85 -14.06 1.24 3.10
C GLU A 85 -13.17 0.56 2.06
N VAL A 86 -11.87 0.80 2.18
CA VAL A 86 -10.82 0.23 1.31
C VAL A 86 -10.31 -1.08 1.89
N LEU A 87 -10.12 -1.12 3.21
CA LEU A 87 -9.88 -2.33 3.98
C LEU A 87 -10.91 -2.37 5.11
N HIS A 88 -11.69 -3.43 5.16
CA HIS A 88 -12.51 -3.75 6.33
C HIS A 88 -11.58 -4.17 7.48
N PRO A 89 -11.99 -3.97 8.75
CA PRO A 89 -11.19 -4.37 9.90
C PRO A 89 -10.71 -5.82 9.78
N MET A 90 -9.40 -6.01 9.80
CA MET A 90 -8.78 -7.34 9.69
C MET A 90 -7.56 -7.46 10.59
N SER A 91 -7.34 -8.67 11.09
CA SER A 91 -6.22 -9.01 11.97
C SER A 91 -5.44 -10.18 11.39
N GLY A 92 -4.12 -10.21 11.61
CA GLY A 92 -3.29 -11.28 11.06
C GLY A 92 -1.82 -11.17 11.43
N VAL A 93 -1.09 -12.22 11.09
CA VAL A 93 0.34 -12.37 11.36
C VAL A 93 1.04 -12.93 10.14
N PHE A 94 2.09 -12.25 9.67
CA PHE A 94 3.04 -12.79 8.70
C PHE A 94 4.23 -13.35 9.46
N LYS A 95 4.36 -14.67 9.44
CA LYS A 95 5.40 -15.38 10.17
C LYS A 95 6.75 -15.22 9.47
N PRO A 96 7.86 -15.17 10.24
CA PRO A 96 9.18 -15.20 9.64
C PRO A 96 9.41 -16.48 8.82
N SER A 97 10.33 -16.41 7.86
CA SER A 97 10.72 -17.54 7.00
C SER A 97 9.57 -18.17 6.20
N THR A 98 8.49 -17.42 5.92
CA THR A 98 7.38 -17.89 5.10
C THR A 98 7.11 -16.95 3.92
N THR A 99 6.87 -17.54 2.74
CA THR A 99 6.39 -16.79 1.59
C THR A 99 4.87 -16.68 1.67
N THR A 100 4.36 -15.45 1.77
CA THR A 100 2.91 -15.20 1.81
C THR A 100 2.40 -14.67 0.47
N LEU A 101 1.42 -15.36 -0.11
CA LEU A 101 0.75 -14.96 -1.35
C LEU A 101 -0.58 -14.25 -1.04
N LEU A 102 -0.69 -12.98 -1.44
CA LEU A 102 -1.89 -12.18 -1.23
C LEU A 102 -2.78 -12.17 -2.50
N LEU A 103 -3.99 -12.75 -2.40
CA LEU A 103 -4.93 -12.89 -3.52
C LEU A 103 -6.23 -12.11 -3.30
N GLY A 104 -6.91 -11.78 -4.40
CA GLY A 104 -8.23 -11.12 -4.36
C GLY A 104 -8.55 -10.38 -5.66
N GLN A 105 -9.82 -10.08 -5.89
CA GLN A 105 -10.30 -9.34 -7.06
C GLN A 105 -9.71 -7.92 -7.19
N PRO A 106 -9.73 -7.29 -8.38
CA PRO A 106 -9.37 -5.88 -8.54
C PRO A 106 -10.14 -4.99 -7.56
N GLY A 107 -9.46 -4.00 -6.95
CA GLY A 107 -10.07 -3.09 -5.98
C GLY A 107 -10.26 -3.64 -4.56
N SER A 108 -9.85 -4.88 -4.26
CA SER A 108 -10.00 -5.50 -2.92
C SER A 108 -9.06 -4.96 -1.82
N GLY A 109 -8.26 -3.92 -2.11
CA GLY A 109 -7.37 -3.33 -1.11
C GLY A 109 -5.99 -3.98 -0.91
N LYS A 110 -5.59 -4.97 -1.72
CA LYS A 110 -4.27 -5.65 -1.59
C LYS A 110 -3.08 -4.68 -1.56
N SER A 111 -3.00 -3.78 -2.54
CA SER A 111 -1.94 -2.77 -2.60
C SER A 111 -2.01 -1.78 -1.44
N SER A 112 -3.21 -1.51 -0.92
CA SER A 112 -3.42 -0.67 0.26
C SER A 112 -2.85 -1.33 1.51
N LEU A 113 -3.12 -2.63 1.71
CA LEU A 113 -2.55 -3.43 2.79
C LEU A 113 -1.02 -3.41 2.73
N MET A 114 -0.44 -3.74 1.57
CA MET A 114 1.03 -3.76 1.41
C MET A 114 1.67 -2.39 1.61
N LYS A 115 1.01 -1.30 1.21
CA LYS A 115 1.49 0.06 1.45
C LYS A 115 1.46 0.44 2.93
N ILE A 116 0.44 0.02 3.68
CA ILE A 116 0.42 0.23 5.13
C ILE A 116 1.54 -0.54 5.81
N LEU A 117 1.68 -1.84 5.52
CA LEU A 117 2.69 -2.69 6.17
C LEU A 117 4.13 -2.23 5.87
N SER A 118 4.36 -1.62 4.71
CA SER A 118 5.67 -1.05 4.36
C SER A 118 5.89 0.37 4.90
N GLY A 119 4.91 0.97 5.59
CA GLY A 119 4.99 2.36 6.04
C GLY A 119 4.94 3.39 4.89
N ARG A 120 4.51 2.98 3.69
CA ARG A 120 4.51 3.80 2.46
C ARG A 120 3.11 4.20 2.01
N PHE A 121 2.14 4.17 2.92
CA PHE A 121 0.78 4.54 2.58
C PHE A 121 0.62 6.07 2.58
N PRO A 122 0.13 6.68 1.47
CA PRO A 122 -0.04 8.12 1.40
C PRO A 122 -1.19 8.56 2.31
N MET A 123 -0.86 9.28 3.38
CA MET A 123 -1.85 9.88 4.28
C MET A 123 -2.33 11.21 3.71
N HIS A 124 -3.63 11.27 3.40
CA HIS A 124 -4.32 12.49 2.98
C HIS A 124 -5.44 12.81 3.97
N LYS A 125 -5.90 14.07 3.99
CA LYS A 125 -6.93 14.53 4.95
C LYS A 125 -8.25 13.76 4.88
N ASN A 126 -8.54 13.13 3.75
CA ASN A 126 -9.75 12.35 3.51
C ASN A 126 -9.57 10.85 3.75
N ILE A 127 -8.46 10.42 4.37
CA ILE A 127 -8.16 9.02 4.65
C ILE A 127 -8.13 8.82 6.17
N THR A 128 -8.77 7.76 6.63
CA THR A 128 -8.74 7.32 8.02
C THR A 128 -8.18 5.91 8.08
N VAL A 129 -7.17 5.70 8.93
CA VAL A 129 -6.63 4.38 9.27
C VAL A 129 -7.01 4.09 10.72
N GLY A 130 -7.55 2.89 10.95
CA GLY A 130 -7.83 2.35 12.28
C GLY A 130 -7.08 1.05 12.50
N GLY A 131 -6.97 0.63 13.76
CA GLY A 131 -6.16 -0.54 14.14
C GLY A 131 -4.67 -0.22 14.25
N ASN A 132 -3.89 -1.21 14.69
CA ASN A 132 -2.43 -1.13 14.85
C ASN A 132 -1.72 -2.31 14.20
#